data_AF-A0A8J7JMB4-F1
#
_entry.id   AF-A0A8J7JMB4-F1
#
_cell.length_a   1.000
_cell.length_b   1.000
_cell.length_c   1.000
_cell.angle_alpha   90.00
_cell.angle_beta   90.00
_cell.angle_gamma   90.00
#
_symmetry.space_group_name_H-M   'P 1'
#
loop_
_entity.id
_entity.type
_entity.pdbx_description
1 polymer ?
#
loop_
_entity_poly.entity_id
_entity_poly.type
_entity_poly.pdbx_seq_one_letter_code
_entity_poly.pdbx_strand_id
1 'polypeptide(L)'
;MSQDDPRKQVAKQALLAGETIASIAQRLGVSRRTIERWADDGNWREQKVISINAKPKQSGILDSSPKKEPAPRRQRGGGDIDELEIIDLAISDLSATLSGGETDARSLGSIAGALVRLLEYRRKVMPKSAADLADMAIALDISPREFILTLQEKWQERA
;
A
#
# COMPACT_ATOMS: atom_id res chain seq x y z
N MET A 1 -25.69 9.46 -31.71
CA MET A 1 -26.07 8.18 -31.06
C MET A 1 -24.90 7.24 -31.24
N SER A 2 -24.02 7.14 -30.24
CA SER A 2 -22.87 6.22 -30.31
C SER A 2 -23.38 4.79 -30.12
N GLN A 3 -23.13 3.92 -31.08
CA GLN A 3 -23.31 2.49 -30.88
C GLN A 3 -22.36 2.06 -29.75
N ASP A 4 -22.92 1.68 -28.61
CA ASP A 4 -22.13 1.13 -27.51
C ASP A 4 -21.43 -0.14 -28.00
N ASP A 5 -20.10 -0.11 -28.00
CA ASP A 5 -19.26 -1.24 -28.39
C ASP A 5 -19.66 -2.48 -27.56
N PRO A 6 -20.06 -3.61 -28.20
CA PRO A 6 -20.46 -4.81 -27.48
C PRO A 6 -19.39 -5.32 -26.51
N ARG A 7 -18.11 -5.06 -26.80
CA ARG A 7 -16.99 -5.42 -25.92
C ARG A 7 -17.00 -4.62 -24.63
N LYS A 8 -17.44 -3.36 -24.67
CA LYS A 8 -17.56 -2.47 -23.50
C LYS A 8 -18.63 -2.98 -22.54
N GLN A 9 -19.74 -3.52 -23.04
CA GLN A 9 -20.81 -4.10 -22.21
C GLN A 9 -20.34 -5.39 -21.52
N VAL A 10 -19.67 -6.28 -22.26
CA VAL A 10 -19.10 -7.53 -21.69
C VAL A 10 -18.05 -7.22 -20.63
N ALA A 11 -17.18 -6.23 -20.87
CA ALA A 11 -16.18 -5.78 -19.89
C ALA A 11 -16.83 -5.24 -18.61
N LYS A 12 -17.90 -4.45 -18.73
CA LYS A 12 -18.64 -3.91 -17.59
C LYS A 12 -19.22 -5.03 -16.72
N GLN A 13 -19.89 -6.00 -17.34
CA GLN A 13 -20.52 -7.12 -16.63
C GLN A 13 -19.47 -7.96 -15.88
N ALA A 14 -18.34 -8.26 -16.54
CA ALA A 14 -17.24 -9.01 -15.93
C ALA A 14 -16.62 -8.28 -14.73
N LEU A 15 -16.44 -6.96 -14.84
CA LEU A 15 -15.87 -6.15 -13.76
C LEU A 15 -16.80 -6.09 -12.54
N LEU A 16 -18.11 -5.97 -12.77
CA LEU A 16 -19.14 -6.02 -11.73
C LEU A 16 -19.26 -7.42 -11.09
N ALA A 17 -19.06 -8.49 -11.87
CA ALA A 17 -18.97 -9.86 -11.37
C ALA A 17 -17.71 -10.14 -10.53
N GLY A 18 -16.77 -9.19 -10.47
CA GLY A 18 -15.59 -9.28 -9.62
C GLY A 18 -14.32 -9.72 -10.32
N GLU A 19 -14.35 -9.97 -11.64
CA GLU A 19 -13.15 -10.30 -12.40
C GLU A 19 -12.12 -9.16 -12.34
N THR A 20 -10.83 -9.53 -12.42
CA THR A 20 -9.75 -8.53 -12.44
C THR A 20 -9.63 -7.90 -13.82
N ILE A 21 -9.25 -6.61 -13.87
CA ILE A 21 -9.02 -5.87 -15.11
C ILE A 21 -8.06 -6.62 -16.06
N ALA A 22 -7.02 -7.25 -15.48
CA ALA A 22 -6.05 -8.03 -16.25
C ALA A 22 -6.69 -9.24 -16.96
N SER A 23 -7.57 -9.98 -16.27
CA SER A 23 -8.28 -11.14 -16.83
C SER A 23 -9.27 -10.73 -17.92
N ILE A 24 -10.02 -9.63 -17.69
CA ILE A 24 -10.96 -9.07 -18.67
C ILE A 24 -10.22 -8.61 -19.94
N ALA A 25 -9.11 -7.90 -19.77
CA ALA A 25 -8.27 -7.41 -20.86
C ALA A 25 -7.74 -8.57 -21.73
N GLN A 26 -7.23 -9.63 -21.09
CA GLN A 26 -6.75 -10.82 -21.78
C GLN A 26 -7.87 -11.55 -22.53
N ARG A 27 -9.05 -11.69 -21.91
CA ARG A 27 -10.22 -12.36 -22.51
C ARG A 27 -10.78 -11.61 -23.72
N LEU A 28 -10.79 -10.29 -23.67
CA LEU A 28 -11.35 -9.44 -24.74
C LEU A 28 -10.31 -9.01 -25.79
N GLY A 29 -9.04 -9.39 -25.62
CA GLY A 29 -7.96 -9.03 -26.54
C GLY A 29 -7.68 -7.53 -26.60
N VAL A 30 -7.83 -6.83 -25.48
CA VAL A 30 -7.60 -5.37 -25.38
C VAL A 30 -6.56 -5.05 -24.31
N SER A 31 -5.96 -3.87 -24.37
CA SER A 31 -5.00 -3.44 -23.37
C SER A 31 -5.67 -3.18 -22.01
N ARG A 32 -4.94 -3.37 -20.90
CA ARG A 32 -5.44 -3.05 -19.55
C ARG A 32 -5.88 -1.59 -19.45
N ARG A 33 -5.12 -0.68 -20.04
CA ARG A 33 -5.40 0.77 -20.07
C ARG A 33 -6.73 1.09 -20.77
N THR A 34 -7.11 0.30 -21.78
CA THR A 34 -8.41 0.43 -22.45
C THR A 34 -9.56 0.09 -21.50
N ILE A 35 -9.43 -0.99 -20.72
CA ILE A 35 -10.44 -1.39 -19.73
C ILE A 35 -10.52 -0.38 -18.58
N GLU A 36 -9.38 0.13 -18.10
CA GLU A 36 -9.34 1.19 -17.07
C GLU A 36 -10.06 2.45 -17.55
N ARG A 37 -9.74 2.92 -18.77
CA ARG A 37 -10.42 4.06 -19.37
C ARG A 37 -11.92 3.84 -19.48
N TRP A 38 -12.38 2.67 -19.91
CA TRP A 38 -13.82 2.38 -19.97
C TRP A 38 -14.50 2.35 -18.60
N ALA A 39 -13.79 1.84 -17.58
CA ALA A 39 -14.29 1.82 -16.21
C ALA A 39 -14.42 3.23 -15.62
N ASP A 40 -13.48 4.11 -15.96
CA ASP A 40 -13.45 5.49 -15.49
C ASP A 40 -14.47 6.35 -16.27
N ASP A 41 -14.53 6.25 -17.61
CA ASP A 41 -15.51 6.92 -18.46
C ASP A 41 -16.97 6.53 -18.14
N GLY A 42 -17.16 5.36 -17.52
CA GLY A 42 -18.48 4.80 -17.18
C GLY A 42 -18.80 4.75 -15.69
N ASN A 43 -17.94 5.25 -14.81
CA ASN A 43 -18.06 5.14 -13.35
C ASN A 43 -18.36 3.70 -12.84
N TRP A 44 -17.75 2.68 -13.46
CA TRP A 44 -18.04 1.28 -13.12
C TRP A 44 -17.50 0.88 -11.74
N ARG A 45 -16.43 1.55 -11.28
CA ARG A 45 -15.81 1.26 -9.97
C ARG A 45 -16.75 1.61 -8.80
N GLU A 46 -17.54 2.66 -8.94
CA GLU A 46 -18.52 3.10 -7.94
C GLU A 46 -19.74 2.15 -7.90
N GLN A 47 -20.20 1.68 -9.07
CA GLN A 47 -21.31 0.72 -9.16
C GLN A 47 -20.99 -0.64 -8.52
N LYS A 48 -19.71 -1.04 -8.49
CA LYS A 48 -19.26 -2.25 -7.80
C LYS A 48 -19.44 -2.17 -6.28
N VAL A 49 -19.21 -0.99 -5.67
CA VAL A 49 -19.39 -0.78 -4.22
C VAL A 49 -20.86 -0.88 -3.83
N ILE A 50 -21.75 -0.36 -4.68
CA ILE A 50 -23.20 -0.41 -4.47
C ILE A 50 -23.71 -1.86 -4.60
N SER A 51 -23.20 -2.61 -5.58
CA SER A 51 -23.63 -4.00 -5.82
C SER A 51 -23.16 -4.99 -4.73
N ILE A 52 -22.01 -4.73 -4.08
CA ILE A 52 -21.51 -5.58 -2.98
C ILE A 52 -22.31 -5.34 -1.68
N ASN A 53 -22.86 -4.14 -1.48
CA ASN A 53 -23.71 -3.83 -0.33
C ASN A 53 -25.19 -4.21 -0.52
N ALA A 54 -25.63 -4.43 -1.75
CA ALA A 54 -26.95 -4.99 -2.05
C ALA A 54 -26.94 -6.52 -1.90
N LYS A 55 -26.95 -7.04 -0.67
CA LYS A 55 -27.07 -8.48 -0.40
C LYS A 55 -28.33 -9.06 -1.06
N PRO A 56 -28.21 -10.06 -1.96
CA PRO A 56 -29.31 -10.94 -2.29
C PRO A 56 -29.44 -11.99 -1.18
N LYS A 57 -30.62 -12.06 -0.55
CA LYS A 57 -31.05 -13.24 0.22
C LYS A 57 -31.48 -14.31 -0.79
N GLN A 58 -30.74 -15.41 -0.92
CA GLN A 58 -31.18 -16.71 -1.46
C GLN A 58 -30.05 -17.71 -1.15
N SER A 59 -30.18 -18.57 -0.14
CA SER A 59 -30.88 -19.87 -0.12
C SER A 59 -30.29 -20.92 -1.06
N GLY A 60 -29.53 -21.85 -0.48
CA GLY A 60 -29.44 -23.27 -0.89
C GLY A 60 -28.64 -23.60 -2.15
N ILE A 61 -27.52 -24.30 -1.97
CA ILE A 61 -27.34 -25.72 -2.34
C ILE A 61 -25.92 -26.13 -1.87
N LEU A 62 -25.85 -27.29 -1.24
CA LEU A 62 -24.67 -27.90 -0.64
C LEU A 62 -23.69 -28.34 -1.74
N ASP A 63 -22.47 -27.81 -1.71
CA ASP A 63 -21.33 -28.43 -2.41
C ASP A 63 -20.17 -28.59 -1.42
N SER A 64 -19.88 -29.85 -1.13
CA SER A 64 -18.91 -30.30 -0.14
C SER A 64 -17.52 -30.41 -0.76
N SER A 65 -16.93 -29.26 -1.07
CA SER A 65 -15.48 -29.17 -1.32
C SER A 65 -14.76 -28.80 -0.02
N PRO A 66 -13.63 -29.46 0.35
CA PRO A 66 -12.88 -29.11 1.55
C PRO A 66 -12.32 -27.69 1.40
N LYS A 67 -13.00 -26.73 2.03
CA LYS A 67 -12.51 -25.37 2.25
C LYS A 67 -11.18 -25.47 2.98
N LYS A 68 -10.07 -25.17 2.28
CA LYS A 68 -8.87 -24.65 2.94
C LYS A 68 -9.32 -23.43 3.72
N GLU A 69 -9.29 -23.54 5.05
CA GLU A 69 -9.58 -22.42 5.94
C GLU A 69 -8.73 -21.23 5.49
N PRO A 70 -9.36 -20.10 5.08
CA PRO A 70 -8.59 -18.89 4.85
C PRO A 70 -7.96 -18.53 6.18
N ALA A 71 -6.63 -18.56 6.22
CA ALA A 71 -5.84 -18.18 7.39
C ALA A 71 -6.41 -16.89 7.98
N PRO A 72 -6.56 -16.81 9.31
CA PRO A 72 -7.21 -15.67 9.95
C PRO A 72 -6.52 -14.40 9.48
N ARG A 73 -7.28 -13.57 8.76
CA ARG A 73 -6.91 -12.18 8.49
C ARG A 73 -6.72 -11.55 9.86
N ARG A 74 -5.46 -11.46 10.30
CA ARG A 74 -5.07 -10.69 11.47
C ARG A 74 -5.60 -9.28 11.23
N GLN A 75 -6.72 -8.96 11.86
CA GLN A 75 -7.11 -7.57 12.11
C GLN A 75 -5.95 -7.01 12.93
N ARG A 76 -5.01 -6.34 12.26
CA ARG A 76 -4.03 -5.52 12.96
C ARG A 76 -4.85 -4.44 13.64
N GLY A 77 -5.00 -4.55 14.95
CA GLY A 77 -5.58 -3.51 15.76
C GLY A 77 -4.85 -2.20 15.47
N GLY A 78 -5.59 -1.10 15.43
CA GLY A 78 -5.05 0.25 15.33
C GLY A 78 -4.30 0.65 16.60
N GLY A 79 -3.29 -0.13 16.98
CA GLY A 79 -2.21 0.37 17.81
C GLY A 79 -1.46 1.38 16.97
N ASP A 80 -1.08 2.49 17.60
CA ASP A 80 -0.19 3.50 17.04
C ASP A 80 1.04 2.77 16.50
N ILE A 81 1.13 2.62 15.18
CA ILE A 81 2.17 1.78 14.59
C ILE A 81 3.43 2.64 14.62
N ASP A 82 4.42 2.21 15.39
CA ASP A 82 5.72 2.86 15.41
C ASP A 82 6.34 2.75 14.01
N GLU A 83 6.24 3.85 13.26
CA GLU A 83 6.71 3.92 11.88
C GLU A 83 8.22 3.66 11.80
N LEU A 84 8.98 4.06 12.82
CA LEU A 84 10.41 3.79 12.90
C LEU A 84 10.69 2.30 13.09
N GLU A 85 9.89 1.62 13.92
CA GLU A 85 9.99 0.17 14.10
C GLU A 85 9.72 -0.57 12.77
N ILE A 86 8.71 -0.14 12.00
CA ILE A 86 8.44 -0.72 10.67
C ILE A 86 9.63 -0.54 9.73
N ILE A 87 10.21 0.66 9.69
CA ILE A 87 11.33 0.98 8.80
C ILE A 87 12.55 0.12 9.18
N ASP A 88 12.86 0.01 10.47
CA ASP A 88 14.00 -0.76 10.95
C ASP A 88 13.83 -2.26 10.65
N LEU A 89 12.62 -2.82 10.83
CA LEU A 89 12.30 -4.19 10.41
C LEU A 89 12.45 -4.38 8.90
N ALA A 90 11.91 -3.46 8.09
CA ALA A 90 12.00 -3.55 6.64
C ALA A 90 13.45 -3.45 6.12
N ILE A 91 14.27 -2.58 6.73
CA ILE A 91 15.71 -2.49 6.41
C ILE A 91 16.41 -3.80 6.76
N SER A 92 16.10 -4.38 7.91
CA SER A 92 16.69 -5.67 8.35
C SER A 92 16.34 -6.80 7.38
N ASP A 93 15.06 -6.94 7.03
CA ASP A 93 14.56 -7.98 6.12
C ASP A 93 15.17 -7.86 4.71
N LEU A 94 15.21 -6.64 4.16
CA LEU A 94 15.79 -6.41 2.83
C LEU A 94 17.31 -6.62 2.83
N SER A 95 17.99 -6.24 3.91
CA SER A 95 19.43 -6.47 4.05
C SER A 95 19.75 -7.96 4.14
N ALA A 96 18.97 -8.72 4.92
CA ALA A 96 19.09 -10.17 5.00
C ALA A 96 18.84 -10.84 3.64
N THR A 97 17.81 -10.39 2.92
CA THR A 97 17.51 -10.86 1.57
C THR A 97 18.68 -10.59 0.61
N LEU A 98 19.30 -9.42 0.70
CA LEU A 98 20.44 -9.04 -0.14
C LEU A 98 21.69 -9.89 0.16
N SER A 99 21.93 -10.22 1.44
CA SER A 99 23.05 -11.05 1.88
C SER A 99 22.84 -12.55 1.61
N GLY A 100 21.60 -13.01 1.46
CA GLY A 100 21.22 -14.42 1.32
C GLY A 100 21.53 -15.06 -0.04
N GLY A 101 21.98 -14.30 -1.04
CA GLY A 101 22.56 -14.82 -2.29
C GLY A 101 21.62 -15.53 -3.28
N GLU A 102 20.41 -15.92 -2.88
CA GLU A 102 19.44 -16.66 -3.73
C GLU A 102 18.53 -15.77 -4.60
N THR A 103 18.69 -14.45 -4.55
CA THR A 103 17.84 -13.53 -5.33
C THR A 103 18.30 -13.36 -6.77
N ASP A 104 17.36 -13.45 -7.71
CA ASP A 104 17.56 -13.10 -9.12
C ASP A 104 18.23 -11.73 -9.27
N ALA A 105 19.22 -11.61 -10.15
CA ALA A 105 19.96 -10.36 -10.38
C ALA A 105 19.05 -9.16 -10.71
N ARG A 106 17.89 -9.41 -11.35
CA ARG A 106 16.88 -8.38 -11.64
C ARG A 106 16.17 -7.87 -10.37
N SER A 107 15.96 -8.74 -9.39
CA SER A 107 15.35 -8.39 -8.11
C SER A 107 16.33 -7.65 -7.19
N LEU A 108 17.63 -7.94 -7.29
CA LEU A 108 18.69 -7.30 -6.53
C LEU A 108 18.68 -5.77 -6.67
N GLY A 109 18.56 -5.26 -7.90
CA GLY A 109 18.50 -3.82 -8.16
C GLY A 109 17.29 -3.14 -7.52
N SER A 110 16.14 -3.82 -7.50
CA SER A 110 14.93 -3.29 -6.85
C SER A 110 15.04 -3.29 -5.32
N ILE A 111 15.65 -4.31 -4.74
CA ILE A 111 15.90 -4.44 -3.29
C ILE A 111 16.88 -3.35 -2.85
N ALA A 112 18.00 -3.18 -3.56
CA ALA A 112 18.97 -2.13 -3.28
C ALA A 112 18.34 -0.73 -3.36
N GLY A 113 17.53 -0.47 -4.39
CA GLY A 113 16.81 0.80 -4.52
C GLY A 113 15.81 1.05 -3.39
N ALA A 114 15.11 0.01 -2.92
CA ALA A 114 14.21 0.11 -1.78
C ALA A 114 14.97 0.40 -0.47
N LEU A 115 16.10 -0.28 -0.24
CA LEU A 115 16.98 -0.06 0.91
C LEU A 115 17.50 1.37 0.97
N VAL A 116 17.97 1.94 -0.15
CA VAL A 116 18.44 3.33 -0.21
C VAL A 116 17.34 4.30 0.23
N ARG A 117 16.12 4.13 -0.29
CA ARG A 117 14.98 5.00 0.05
C ARG A 117 14.58 4.89 1.52
N LEU A 118 14.57 3.67 2.08
CA LEU A 118 14.28 3.46 3.50
C LEU A 118 15.36 4.08 4.40
N LEU A 119 16.64 3.97 4.02
CA LEU A 119 17.74 4.58 4.77
C LEU A 119 17.69 6.11 4.71
N GLU A 120 17.36 6.69 3.55
CA GLU A 120 17.15 8.12 3.41
C GLU A 120 15.97 8.60 4.26
N TYR A 121 14.86 7.87 4.22
CA TYR A 121 13.69 8.19 5.03
C TYR A 121 13.99 8.12 6.53
N ARG A 122 14.65 7.05 6.98
CA ARG A 122 15.11 6.90 8.36
C ARG A 122 15.99 8.06 8.82
N ARG A 123 16.92 8.54 7.97
CA ARG A 123 17.77 9.70 8.31
C ARG A 123 16.98 11.00 8.42
N LYS A 124 15.91 11.16 7.63
CA LYS A 124 15.03 12.33 7.71
C LYS A 124 14.20 12.33 8.99
N VAL A 125 13.74 11.16 9.44
CA VAL A 125 12.89 11.07 10.65
C VAL A 125 13.74 11.02 11.93
N MET A 126 14.98 10.52 11.86
CA MET A 126 15.87 10.36 13.01
C MET A 126 17.19 11.14 12.80
N PRO A 127 17.30 12.38 13.32
CA PRO A 127 18.53 13.15 13.24
C PRO A 127 19.65 12.42 14.00
N LYS A 128 20.81 12.25 13.35
CA LYS A 128 21.94 11.49 13.93
C LYS A 128 22.93 12.39 14.67
N SER A 129 22.89 13.67 14.37
CA SER A 129 23.73 14.68 15.00
C SER A 129 22.90 15.81 15.60
N ALA A 130 23.49 16.55 16.55
CA ALA A 130 22.87 17.76 17.07
C ALA A 130 22.68 18.83 15.97
N ALA A 131 23.54 18.83 14.94
CA ALA A 131 23.39 19.71 13.79
C ALA A 131 22.15 19.33 12.96
N ASP A 132 21.93 18.04 12.70
CA ASP A 132 20.75 17.56 11.97
C ASP A 132 19.45 17.93 12.71
N LEU A 133 19.47 17.85 14.04
CA LEU A 133 18.34 18.23 14.89
C LEU A 133 18.05 19.74 14.79
N ALA A 134 19.10 20.57 14.74
CA ALA A 134 18.98 22.02 14.55
C ALA A 134 18.45 22.37 13.16
N ASP A 135 18.97 21.72 12.10
CA ASP A 135 18.48 21.90 10.73
C ASP A 135 16.99 21.52 10.61
N MET A 136 16.58 20.45 11.29
CA MET A 136 15.17 20.04 11.35
C MET A 136 14.30 21.06 12.10
N ALA A 137 14.78 21.60 13.22
CA ALA A 137 14.07 22.63 13.96
C ALA A 137 13.89 23.91 13.12
N ILE A 138 14.93 24.31 12.37
CA ILE A 138 14.87 25.43 11.43
C ILE A 138 13.86 25.15 10.31
N ALA A 139 13.87 23.96 9.73
CA ALA A 139 12.94 23.58 8.67
C ALA A 139 11.47 23.55 9.12
N LEU A 140 11.21 23.40 10.43
CA LEU A 140 9.89 23.44 11.05
C LEU A 140 9.52 24.82 11.60
N ASP A 141 10.32 25.85 11.30
CA ASP A 141 10.16 27.23 11.81
C ASP A 141 10.11 27.34 13.35
N ILE A 142 10.75 26.41 14.06
CA ILE A 142 10.85 26.43 15.52
C ILE A 142 11.90 27.45 15.94
N SER A 143 11.53 28.35 16.85
CA SER A 143 12.46 29.37 17.32
C SER A 143 13.59 28.77 18.17
N PRO A 144 14.82 29.34 18.16
CA PRO A 144 15.91 28.83 18.99
C PRO A 144 15.58 28.81 20.49
N ARG A 145 14.78 29.77 20.99
CA ARG A 145 14.37 29.84 22.40
C ARG A 145 13.42 28.71 22.77
N GLU A 146 12.41 28.47 21.95
CA GLU A 146 11.43 27.39 22.15
C GLU A 146 12.10 26.01 22.10
N PHE A 147 13.01 25.83 21.14
CA PHE A 147 13.78 24.59 21.00
C PHE A 147 14.63 24.30 22.25
N ILE A 148 15.36 25.30 22.77
CA ILE A 148 16.18 25.14 23.98
C ILE A 148 15.32 24.84 25.21
N LEU A 149 14.20 25.54 25.38
CA LEU A 149 13.28 25.33 26.51
C LEU A 149 12.72 23.89 26.50
N THR A 150 12.18 23.46 25.36
CA THR A 150 11.61 22.10 25.20
C THR A 150 12.68 21.03 25.43
N LEU A 151 13.90 21.25 24.93
CA LEU A 151 15.02 20.34 25.14
C LEU A 151 15.38 20.22 26.63
N GLN A 152 15.41 21.33 27.36
CA GLN A 152 15.67 21.34 28.80
C GLN A 152 14.59 20.60 29.59
N GLU A 153 13.32 20.85 29.28
CA GLU A 153 12.17 20.15 29.90
C GLU A 153 12.27 18.64 29.70
N LYS A 154 12.48 18.18 28.46
CA LYS A 154 12.62 16.75 28.13
C LYS A 154 13.83 16.11 28.80
N TRP A 155 14.91 16.86 28.99
CA TRP A 155 16.09 16.36 29.70
C TRP A 155 15.83 16.18 31.20
N GLN A 156 15.10 17.11 31.81
CA GLN A 156 14.72 17.04 33.22
C GLN A 156 13.71 15.91 33.50
N GLU A 157 12.78 15.63 32.57
CA GLU A 157 11.84 14.50 32.69
C GLU A 157 12.55 13.13 32.72
N ARG A 158 13.76 13.04 32.16
CA ARG A 158 14.49 11.78 31.99
C ARG A 158 15.61 11.56 33.02
N ALA A 159 15.96 12.59 33.78
CA ALA A 159 17.01 12.57 34.82
C ALA A 159 16.44 12.16 36.18
#